data_AF-A0A2D6PLB7-F1
#
_entry.id   AF-A0A2D6PLB7-F1
#
_cell.length_a   1.000
_cell.length_b   1.000
_cell.length_c   1.000
_cell.angle_alpha   90.00
_cell.angle_beta   90.00
_cell.angle_gamma   90.00
#
_symmetry.space_group_name_H-M   'P 1'
#
loop_
_entity.id
_entity.type
_entity.pdbx_description
1 polymer ?
#
loop_
_entity_poly.entity_id
_entity_poly.type
_entity_poly.pdbx_seq_one_letter_code
_entity_poly.pdbx_strand_id
1 'polypeptide(L)'
;MAYASKLPESRFNAIYDELYKRAEAAAMASYQAKLAKAKTRKQREKCAGHYPSDWSKLLDLWCRDKVSNLHVLDCLRIGQVYSGEELSSMPVH
;
A
#
# COMPACT_ATOMS: atom_id res chain seq x y z
N MET A 1 -2.48 10.30 -20.01
CA MET A 1 -1.82 9.61 -18.90
C MET A 1 -2.54 8.30 -18.63
N ALA A 2 -1.81 7.20 -18.44
CA ALA A 2 -2.39 5.87 -18.21
C ALA A 2 -2.74 5.70 -16.72
N TYR A 3 -4.02 5.80 -16.40
CA TYR A 3 -4.56 5.70 -15.05
C TYR A 3 -5.45 4.47 -14.88
N ALA A 4 -5.90 4.22 -13.65
CA ALA A 4 -6.65 3.02 -13.29
C ALA A 4 -7.95 2.91 -14.12
N SER A 5 -8.67 4.03 -14.30
CA SER A 5 -9.90 4.09 -15.10
C SER A 5 -9.74 3.77 -16.59
N LYS A 6 -8.51 3.74 -17.10
CA LYS A 6 -8.21 3.44 -18.50
C LYS A 6 -7.79 1.99 -18.72
N LEU A 7 -7.70 1.17 -17.68
CA LEU A 7 -7.38 -0.24 -17.81
C LEU A 7 -8.62 -1.06 -18.16
N PRO A 8 -8.47 -2.12 -18.98
CA PRO A 8 -9.46 -3.18 -19.04
C PRO A 8 -9.69 -3.77 -17.64
N GLU A 9 -10.94 -4.14 -17.35
CA GLU A 9 -11.36 -4.65 -16.04
C GLU A 9 -10.48 -5.80 -15.52
N SER A 10 -10.11 -6.74 -16.40
CA SER A 10 -9.23 -7.86 -16.04
C SER A 10 -7.87 -7.42 -15.53
N ARG A 11 -7.27 -6.39 -16.14
CA ARG A 11 -5.98 -5.84 -15.72
C ARG A 11 -6.11 -4.98 -14.46
N PHE A 12 -7.19 -4.23 -14.35
CA PHE A 12 -7.49 -3.47 -13.14
C PHE A 12 -7.62 -4.41 -11.94
N ASN A 13 -8.43 -5.46 -12.05
CA ASN A 13 -8.63 -6.43 -10.98
C ASN A 13 -7.33 -7.13 -10.58
N ALA A 14 -6.49 -7.53 -11.54
CA ALA A 14 -5.20 -8.15 -11.24
C ALA A 14 -4.27 -7.23 -10.44
N ILE A 15 -4.15 -5.96 -10.83
CA ILE A 15 -3.31 -4.98 -10.13
C ILE A 15 -3.92 -4.64 -8.76
N TYR A 16 -5.24 -4.51 -8.70
CA TYR A 16 -5.98 -4.25 -7.46
C TYR A 16 -5.76 -5.36 -6.44
N ASP A 17 -5.93 -6.62 -6.84
CA ASP A 17 -5.75 -7.78 -5.97
C ASP A 17 -4.32 -7.85 -5.42
N GLU A 18 -3.32 -7.55 -6.24
CA GLU A 18 -1.94 -7.56 -5.79
C GLU A 18 -1.63 -6.40 -4.81
N LEU A 19 -2.09 -5.20 -5.12
CA LEU A 19 -1.97 -4.06 -4.19
C LEU A 19 -2.70 -4.32 -2.88
N TYR A 20 -3.90 -4.88 -2.94
CA TYR A 20 -4.72 -5.20 -1.77
C TYR A 20 -4.01 -6.20 -0.87
N LYS A 21 -3.46 -7.29 -1.44
CA LYS A 21 -2.66 -8.28 -0.69
C LYS A 21 -1.46 -7.65 0.01
N ARG A 22 -0.76 -6.71 -0.64
CA ARG A 22 0.37 -6.01 -0.01
C ARG A 22 -0.07 -5.06 1.09
N ALA A 23 -1.18 -4.35 0.88
CA ALA A 23 -1.77 -3.48 1.89
C ALA A 23 -2.19 -4.26 3.13
N GLU A 24 -2.83 -5.40 2.95
CA GLU A 24 -3.22 -6.33 4.01
C GLU A 24 -1.99 -6.87 4.76
N ALA A 25 -0.98 -7.36 4.04
CA ALA A 25 0.25 -7.87 4.66
C ALA A 25 0.95 -6.81 5.51
N ALA A 26 1.05 -5.56 5.02
CA ALA A 26 1.66 -4.45 5.76
C ALA A 26 0.83 -4.03 6.98
N ALA A 27 -0.51 -4.03 6.86
CA ALA A 27 -1.42 -3.75 7.97
C ALA A 27 -1.31 -4.84 9.05
N MET A 28 -1.28 -6.11 8.64
CA MET A 28 -1.12 -7.27 9.53
C MET A 28 0.24 -7.23 10.24
N ALA A 29 1.33 -6.94 9.54
CA ALA A 29 2.66 -6.78 10.15
C ALA A 29 2.67 -5.68 11.21
N SER A 30 2.03 -4.54 10.93
CA SER A 30 1.90 -3.42 11.87
C SER A 30 1.07 -3.79 13.10
N TYR A 31 -0.03 -4.53 12.91
CA TYR A 31 -0.85 -5.06 13.99
C TYR A 31 -0.07 -6.03 14.88
N GLN A 32 0.60 -7.01 14.27
CA GLN A 32 1.44 -7.99 14.97
C GLN A 32 2.58 -7.31 15.75
N ALA A 33 3.23 -6.29 15.18
CA ALA A 33 4.26 -5.53 15.87
C ALA A 33 3.74 -4.78 17.11
N LYS A 34 2.52 -4.21 17.05
CA LYS A 34 1.90 -3.59 18.23
C LYS A 34 1.45 -4.64 19.25
N LEU A 35 0.91 -5.76 18.79
CA LEU A 35 0.47 -6.86 19.65
C LEU A 35 1.65 -7.52 20.39
N ALA A 36 2.80 -7.69 19.73
CA ALA A 36 4.03 -8.17 20.35
C ALA A 36 4.55 -7.25 21.47
N LYS A 37 4.32 -5.93 21.34
CA LYS A 37 4.65 -4.95 22.38
C LYS A 37 3.61 -4.87 23.51
N ALA A 38 2.40 -5.37 23.29
CA ALA A 38 1.31 -5.33 24.26
C ALA A 38 1.39 -6.48 25.27
N LYS A 39 1.88 -6.17 26.48
CA LYS A 39 2.09 -7.14 27.56
C LYS A 39 0.84 -7.40 28.40
N THR A 40 -0.11 -6.47 28.44
CA THR A 40 -1.34 -6.56 29.26
C THR A 40 -2.60 -6.65 28.41
N ARG A 41 -3.68 -7.21 28.96
CA ARG A 41 -4.99 -7.33 28.29
C ARG A 41 -5.50 -5.97 27.77
N LYS A 42 -5.42 -4.93 28.60
CA LYS A 42 -5.82 -3.55 28.25
C LYS A 42 -4.98 -2.95 27.10
N GLN A 43 -3.71 -3.33 26.98
CA GLN A 43 -2.86 -2.91 25.85
C GLN A 43 -3.22 -3.64 24.57
N ARG A 44 -3.56 -4.94 24.65
CA ARG A 44 -4.02 -5.73 23.49
C ARG A 44 -5.35 -5.23 22.95
N GLU A 45 -6.29 -4.88 23.83
CA GLU A 45 -7.57 -4.28 23.45
C GLU A 45 -7.36 -2.93 22.71
N LYS A 46 -6.37 -2.13 23.12
CA LYS A 46 -5.97 -0.90 22.40
C LYS A 46 -5.28 -1.14 21.04
N CYS A 47 -4.81 -2.35 20.77
CA CYS A 47 -4.28 -2.70 19.46
C CYS A 47 -5.39 -3.04 18.45
N ALA A 48 -6.65 -3.19 18.88
CA ALA A 48 -7.75 -3.28 17.93
C ALA A 48 -7.93 -1.94 17.20
N GLY A 49 -8.06 -1.96 15.87
CA GLY A 49 -8.25 -0.75 15.08
C GLY A 49 -7.77 -0.87 13.64
N HIS A 50 -7.85 0.24 12.91
CA HIS A 50 -7.42 0.36 11.53
C HIS A 50 -5.92 0.68 11.44
N TYR A 51 -5.19 -0.04 10.58
CA TYR A 51 -3.74 0.09 10.39
C TYR A 51 -3.45 0.54 8.95
N PRO A 52 -3.58 1.85 8.64
CA PRO A 52 -3.29 2.35 7.31
C PRO A 52 -1.80 2.18 7.00
N SER A 53 -1.49 1.42 5.95
CA SER A 53 -0.15 1.22 5.41
C SER A 53 0.09 2.12 4.19
N ASP A 54 1.35 2.34 3.81
CA ASP A 54 1.64 3.14 2.61
C ASP A 54 1.12 2.47 1.32
N TRP A 55 1.06 1.14 1.30
CA TRP A 55 0.35 0.36 0.28
C TRP A 55 -1.15 0.68 0.23
N SER A 56 -1.82 0.83 1.37
CA SER A 56 -3.24 1.21 1.39
C SER A 56 -3.47 2.63 0.86
N LYS A 57 -2.52 3.56 1.10
CA LYS A 57 -2.56 4.92 0.53
C LYS A 57 -2.32 4.90 -0.98
N LEU A 58 -1.34 4.13 -1.45
CA LEU A 58 -1.05 3.99 -2.88
C LEU A 58 -2.27 3.42 -3.62
N LEU A 59 -2.91 2.40 -3.07
CA LEU A 59 -4.13 1.81 -3.62
C LEU A 59 -5.25 2.85 -3.74
N ASP A 60 -5.53 3.61 -2.68
CA ASP A 60 -6.56 4.66 -2.70
C ASP A 60 -6.24 5.75 -3.75
N LEU A 61 -4.98 6.20 -3.82
CA LEU A 61 -4.55 7.20 -4.79
C LEU A 61 -4.64 6.68 -6.23
N TRP A 62 -4.29 5.42 -6.47
CA TRP A 62 -4.39 4.80 -7.78
C TRP A 62 -5.84 4.65 -8.23
N CYS A 63 -6.72 4.15 -7.36
CA CYS A 63 -8.16 4.04 -7.62
C CYS A 63 -8.82 5.39 -7.91
N ARG A 64 -8.27 6.49 -7.38
CA ARG A 64 -8.74 7.87 -7.63
C ARG A 64 -8.07 8.54 -8.84
N ASP A 65 -7.36 7.79 -9.67
CA ASP A 65 -6.57 8.28 -10.81
C ASP A 65 -5.57 9.40 -10.44
N LYS A 66 -5.11 9.45 -9.18
CA LYS A 66 -4.07 10.39 -8.73
C LYS A 66 -2.66 9.91 -9.03
N VAL A 67 -2.52 8.60 -9.26
CA VAL A 67 -1.24 7.92 -9.55
C VAL A 67 -1.38 7.10 -10.82
N SER A 68 -0.35 7.10 -11.66
CA SER A 68 -0.35 6.36 -12.93
C SER A 68 -0.18 4.86 -12.74
N ASN A 69 -0.64 4.07 -13.71
CA ASN A 69 -0.45 2.61 -13.71
C ASN A 69 1.03 2.24 -13.71
N LEU A 70 1.87 3.01 -14.40
CA LEU A 70 3.32 2.77 -14.46
C LEU A 70 3.95 2.88 -13.07
N HIS A 71 3.62 3.93 -12.33
CA HIS A 71 4.14 4.12 -10.97
C HIS A 71 3.71 2.98 -10.03
N VAL A 72 2.45 2.54 -10.12
CA VAL A 72 1.97 1.39 -9.34
C VAL A 72 2.74 0.12 -9.68
N LEU A 73 2.93 -0.17 -10.96
CA LEU A 73 3.70 -1.33 -11.40
C LEU A 73 5.17 -1.25 -10.95
N ASP A 74 5.77 -0.06 -10.93
CA ASP A 74 7.11 0.13 -10.40
C ASP A 74 7.18 -0.13 -8.90
N CYS A 75 6.25 0.40 -8.10
CA CYS A 75 6.16 0.08 -6.68
C CYS A 75 5.99 -1.43 -6.45
N LEU A 76 5.08 -2.07 -7.20
CA LEU A 76 4.88 -3.52 -7.13
C LEU A 76 6.17 -4.29 -7.46
N ARG A 77 6.87 -3.90 -8.53
CA ARG A 77 8.13 -4.54 -8.93
C ARG A 77 9.23 -4.38 -7.87
N ILE A 78 9.37 -3.19 -7.30
CA ILE A 78 10.41 -2.86 -6.33
C ILE A 78 10.11 -3.49 -4.96
N GLY A 79 8.84 -3.71 -4.63
CA GLY A 79 8.49 -4.21 -3.29
C GLY A 79 8.33 -3.11 -2.24
N GLN A 80 8.38 -1.84 -2.63
CA GLN A 80 8.31 -0.70 -1.73
C GLN A 80 7.43 0.41 -2.31
N VAL A 81 6.65 1.07 -1.44
CA VAL A 81 5.91 2.29 -1.78
C VAL A 81 6.77 3.46 -1.36
N TYR A 82 7.13 4.28 -2.33
CA TYR A 82 7.78 5.54 -2.06
C TYR A 82 6.72 6.59 -1.79
N SER A 83 6.90 7.40 -0.75
CA SER A 83 6.21 8.69 -0.71
C SER A 83 6.71 9.54 -1.88
N GLY A 84 5.88 10.47 -2.40
CA GLY A 84 6.28 11.34 -3.51
C GLY A 84 7.59 12.12 -3.26
N GLU A 85 8.00 12.27 -2.00
CA GLU A 85 9.28 12.89 -1.61
C GLU A 85 10.50 11.97 -1.83
N GLU A 86 10.35 10.65 -1.65
CA GLU A 86 11.45 9.68 -1.80
C GLU A 86 11.79 9.41 -3.27
N LEU A 87 10.82 9.46 -4.18
CA LEU A 87 11.10 9.30 -5.63
C LEU A 87 11.77 10.52 -6.25
N SER A 88 11.53 11.72 -5.71
CA SER A 88 12.19 12.93 -6.18
C SER A 88 13.67 13.00 -5.76
N SER A 89 14.09 12.12 -4.85
CA SER A 89 15.45 12.07 -4.29
C SER A 89 16.26 10.84 -4.73
N MET A 90 15.70 9.95 -5.55
CA MET A 90 16.46 8.85 -6.15
C MET A 90 17.23 9.32 -7.39
N PRO A 91 18.57 9.13 -7.46
CA PRO A 91 19.33 9.45 -8.65
C PRO A 91 18.92 8.49 -9.76
N VAL A 92 18.50 9.06 -10.90
CA VAL A 92 18.29 8.32 -12.14
C VAL A 92 19.68 7.85 -12.59
N HIS A 93 19.95 6.54 -12.46
CA HIS A 93 21.14 5.90 -13.02
C HIS A 93 20.80 5.28 -14.37
#